data_AF-A0A3C0AIV8-F1
#
_entry.id   AF-A0A3C0AIV8-F1
#
_cell.length_a   1.000
_cell.length_b   1.000
_cell.length_c   1.000
_cell.angle_alpha   90.00
_cell.angle_beta   90.00
_cell.angle_gamma   90.00
#
_symmetry.space_group_name_H-M   'P 1'
#
loop_
_entity.id
_entity.type
_entity.pdbx_description
1 polymer ?
#
loop_
_entity_poly.entity_id
_entity_poly.type
_entity_poly.pdbx_seq_one_letter_code
_entity_poly.pdbx_strand_id
1 'polypeptide(L)'
;MSVSQRTKSEEQFARALKVIPGGVNSPARAFGAVGGHPVMIDRGEGQYLYDIDGNRYIDLVGSWGPHILGHLHPRVMPRIEAALKKG
;
A
#
# COMPACT_ATOMS: atom_id res chain seq x y z
N MET A 1 -3.79 23.56 8.43
CA MET A 1 -3.22 22.26 8.03
C MET A 1 -4.23 21.61 7.09
N SER A 2 -3.83 21.30 5.86
CA SER A 2 -4.73 20.62 4.92
C SER A 2 -4.99 19.20 5.46
N VAL A 3 -6.25 18.88 5.75
CA VAL A 3 -6.65 17.51 6.09
C VAL A 3 -6.48 16.69 4.81
N SER A 4 -5.61 15.67 4.87
CA SER A 4 -5.49 14.69 3.78
C SER A 4 -6.87 14.09 3.49
N GLN A 5 -7.39 14.34 2.28
CA GLN A 5 -8.60 13.69 1.80
C GLN A 5 -8.24 12.32 1.21
N ARG A 6 -9.00 11.30 1.60
CA ARG A 6 -8.81 9.90 1.21
C ARG A 6 -10.07 9.32 0.55
N THR A 7 -10.78 10.15 -0.20
CA THR A 7 -12.11 9.83 -0.76
C THR A 7 -12.06 8.61 -1.68
N LYS A 8 -11.04 8.49 -2.54
CA LYS A 8 -10.91 7.33 -3.43
C LYS A 8 -10.61 6.06 -2.62
N SER A 9 -9.79 6.16 -1.58
CA SER A 9 -9.53 5.03 -0.67
C SER A 9 -10.81 4.53 0.00
N GLU A 10 -11.66 5.45 0.46
CA GLU A 10 -12.96 5.13 1.06
C GLU A 10 -13.91 4.45 0.06
N GLU A 11 -14.00 4.96 -1.17
CA GLU A 11 -14.80 4.38 -2.24
C GLU A 11 -14.34 2.95 -2.59
N GLN A 12 -13.03 2.74 -2.74
CA GLN A 12 -12.49 1.40 -3.02
C GLN A 12 -12.68 0.45 -1.86
N PHE A 13 -12.57 0.91 -0.61
CA PHE A 13 -12.85 0.08 0.56
C PHE A 13 -14.33 -0.33 0.62
N ALA A 14 -15.26 0.59 0.35
CA ALA A 14 -16.68 0.30 0.26
C ALA A 14 -17.01 -0.73 -0.83
N ARG A 15 -16.29 -0.70 -1.96
CA ARG A 15 -16.38 -1.73 -3.00
C ARG A 15 -15.80 -3.07 -2.52
N ALA A 16 -14.64 -3.07 -1.88
CA ALA A 16 -13.98 -4.28 -1.39
C ALA A 16 -14.83 -5.03 -0.35
N LEU A 17 -15.52 -4.32 0.54
CA LEU A 17 -16.43 -4.91 1.54
C LEU A 17 -17.54 -5.78 0.92
N LYS A 18 -17.91 -5.54 -0.35
CA LYS A 18 -18.94 -6.33 -1.05
C LYS A 18 -18.47 -7.70 -1.51
N VAL A 19 -17.15 -7.92 -1.61
CA VAL A 19 -16.57 -9.10 -2.28
C VAL A 19 -15.44 -9.77 -1.50
N ILE A 20 -14.86 -9.12 -0.49
CA ILE A 20 -13.80 -9.65 0.36
C ILE A 20 -14.24 -9.55 1.83
N PRO A 21 -14.16 -10.62 2.63
CA PRO A 21 -14.46 -10.57 4.06
C PRO A 21 -13.65 -9.47 4.77
N GLY A 22 -14.33 -8.54 5.43
CA GLY A 22 -13.69 -7.38 6.06
C GLY A 22 -13.02 -6.40 5.09
N GLY A 23 -13.27 -6.53 3.78
CA GLY A 23 -12.72 -5.67 2.73
C GLY A 23 -11.22 -5.84 2.49
N VAL A 24 -10.57 -6.86 3.07
CA VAL A 24 -9.12 -7.05 3.02
C VAL A 24 -8.68 -8.51 2.94
N ASN A 25 -7.53 -8.76 2.31
CA ASN A 25 -6.94 -10.10 2.20
C ASN A 25 -6.08 -10.53 3.42
N SER A 26 -5.95 -9.67 4.42
CA SER A 26 -5.28 -9.97 5.69
C SER A 26 -5.84 -9.06 6.79
N PRO A 27 -6.25 -9.59 7.97
CA PRO A 27 -6.95 -8.81 9.00
C PRO A 27 -6.19 -7.56 9.47
N ALA A 28 -4.86 -7.60 9.51
CA ALA A 28 -4.03 -6.47 9.91
C ALA A 28 -4.23 -5.22 9.03
N ARG A 29 -4.77 -5.39 7.82
CA ARG A 29 -5.04 -4.30 6.88
C ARG A 29 -6.39 -3.62 7.09
N ALA A 30 -7.28 -4.17 7.93
CA ALA A 30 -8.64 -3.65 8.13
C ALA A 30 -8.72 -2.44 9.06
N PHE A 31 -7.60 -2.03 9.67
CA PHE A 31 -7.52 -0.88 10.60
C PHE A 31 -8.38 -1.02 11.87
N GLY A 32 -8.92 -2.22 12.17
CA GLY A 32 -9.81 -2.43 13.32
C GLY A 32 -9.22 -2.05 14.68
N ALA A 33 -7.89 -2.12 14.85
CA ALA A 33 -7.21 -1.75 16.10
C ALA A 33 -7.03 -0.23 16.30
N VAL A 34 -7.09 0.56 15.22
CA VAL A 34 -6.83 2.02 15.24
C VAL A 34 -8.03 2.86 14.82
N GLY A 35 -9.07 2.22 14.28
CA GLY A 35 -10.26 2.88 13.74
C GLY A 35 -10.05 3.52 12.37
N GLY A 36 -11.16 3.97 11.77
CA GLY A 36 -11.18 4.54 10.42
C GLY A 36 -11.13 3.50 9.30
N HIS A 37 -10.93 3.99 8.07
CA HIS A 37 -10.84 3.14 6.88
C HIS A 37 -9.39 2.93 6.44
N PRO A 38 -9.06 1.75 5.86
CA PRO A 38 -7.75 1.47 5.30
C PRO A 38 -7.35 2.45 4.19
N VAL A 39 -6.05 2.70 4.10
CA VAL A 39 -5.46 3.50 3.01
C VAL A 39 -5.16 2.58 1.83
N MET A 40 -5.63 2.93 0.63
CA MET A 40 -5.35 2.18 -0.58
C MET A 40 -4.06 2.71 -1.22
N ILE A 41 -3.02 1.89 -1.23
CA ILE A 41 -1.69 2.25 -1.73
C ILE A 41 -1.60 2.02 -3.23
N ASP A 42 -1.14 3.03 -3.97
CA ASP A 42 -0.89 2.97 -5.42
C ASP A 42 0.54 2.51 -5.72
N ARG A 43 1.52 3.18 -5.09
CA ARG A 43 2.95 2.94 -5.36
C ARG A 43 3.82 3.24 -4.16
N GLY A 44 5.06 2.75 -4.21
CA GLY A 44 6.12 3.08 -3.25
C GLY A 44 7.43 3.39 -3.96
N GLU A 45 8.27 4.22 -3.35
CA GLU A 45 9.61 4.55 -3.84
C GLU A 45 10.52 4.91 -2.67
N GLY A 46 11.64 4.21 -2.52
CA GLY A 46 12.55 4.37 -1.39
C GLY A 46 11.81 4.13 -0.07
N GLN A 47 11.83 5.12 0.82
CA GLN A 47 11.16 5.08 2.12
C GLN A 47 9.72 5.61 2.12
N TYR A 48 9.12 5.85 0.94
CA TYR A 48 7.81 6.48 0.82
C TYR A 48 6.76 5.56 0.21
N LEU A 49 5.52 5.73 0.67
CA LEU A 49 4.31 5.22 0.05
C LEU A 49 3.46 6.38 -0.47
N TYR A 50 2.72 6.10 -1.54
CA TYR A 50 1.76 7.01 -2.15
C TYR A 50 0.42 6.30 -2.26
N ASP A 51 -0.63 6.88 -1.70
CA ASP A 51 -1.98 6.34 -1.85
C ASP A 51 -2.63 6.76 -3.18
N ILE A 52 -3.77 6.14 -3.50
CA ILE A 52 -4.52 6.42 -4.74
C ILE A 52 -5.13 7.85 -4.78
N ASP A 53 -5.14 8.53 -3.65
CA ASP A 53 -5.55 9.93 -3.51
C ASP A 53 -4.37 10.91 -3.74
N GLY A 54 -3.13 10.40 -3.85
CA GLY A 54 -1.91 11.16 -4.10
C GLY A 54 -1.19 11.63 -2.83
N ASN A 55 -1.64 11.21 -1.64
CA ASN A 55 -0.97 11.52 -0.38
C ASN A 55 0.32 10.72 -0.25
N ARG A 56 1.39 11.36 0.23
CA ARG A 56 2.69 10.74 0.48
C ARG A 56 2.91 10.49 1.97
N TYR A 57 3.38 9.30 2.30
CA TYR A 57 3.65 8.85 3.66
C TYR A 57 5.12 8.38 3.76
N ILE A 58 5.77 8.64 4.91
CA ILE A 58 6.98 7.90 5.27
C ILE A 58 6.53 6.50 5.69
N ASP A 59 7.09 5.47 5.05
CA ASP A 59 6.71 4.09 5.30
C ASP A 59 7.52 3.49 6.45
N LEU A 60 6.86 3.35 7.60
CA LEU A 60 7.39 2.63 8.75
C LEU A 60 6.82 1.21 8.87
N VAL A 61 5.93 0.80 7.97
CA VAL A 61 5.38 -0.56 7.90
C VAL A 61 6.32 -1.47 7.11
N GLY A 62 6.91 -0.98 6.01
CA GLY A 62 7.93 -1.70 5.24
C GLY A 62 7.44 -3.05 4.71
N SER A 63 6.15 -3.12 4.32
CA SER A 63 5.45 -4.36 3.96
C SER A 63 5.46 -5.43 5.06
N TRP A 64 5.54 -5.03 6.33
CA TRP A 64 5.70 -5.91 7.49
C TRP A 64 7.08 -6.62 7.54
N GLY A 65 8.10 -6.05 6.89
CA GLY A 65 9.48 -6.55 6.91
C GLY A 65 10.21 -6.67 5.56
N PRO A 66 9.59 -7.16 4.46
CA PRO A 66 10.28 -7.41 3.20
C PRO A 66 11.01 -6.22 2.60
N HIS A 67 10.56 -4.99 2.87
CA HIS A 67 11.11 -3.77 2.26
C HIS A 67 12.22 -3.13 3.12
N ILE A 68 13.11 -3.93 3.69
CA ILE A 68 14.28 -3.41 4.45
C ILE A 68 15.19 -2.49 3.60
N LEU A 69 15.24 -2.72 2.28
CA LEU A 69 15.98 -1.87 1.33
C LEU A 69 15.14 -0.74 0.74
N GLY A 70 13.90 -0.56 1.21
CA GLY A 70 12.93 0.35 0.62
C GLY A 70 12.26 -0.20 -0.66
N HIS A 71 11.25 0.53 -1.13
CA HIS A 71 10.50 0.24 -2.35
C HIS A 71 11.32 0.57 -3.60
N LEU A 72 11.14 -0.20 -4.68
CA LEU A 72 11.81 -0.01 -5.98
C LEU A 72 13.34 0.12 -5.91
N HIS A 73 13.98 -0.63 -5.00
CA HIS A 73 15.43 -0.53 -4.81
C HIS A 73 16.21 -0.82 -6.12
N PRO A 74 17.16 0.05 -6.52
CA PRO A 74 17.78 0.03 -7.86
C PRO A 74 18.60 -1.23 -8.16
N ARG A 75 19.00 -2.00 -7.13
CA ARG A 75 19.68 -3.30 -7.31
C ARG A 75 18.74 -4.50 -7.35
N VAL A 76 17.51 -4.36 -6.86
CA VAL A 76 16.52 -5.45 -6.80
C VAL A 76 15.70 -5.48 -8.09
N MET A 77 15.20 -4.33 -8.54
CA MET A 77 14.33 -4.24 -9.71
C MET A 77 14.92 -4.84 -10.99
N PRO A 78 16.19 -4.55 -11.39
CA PRO A 78 16.77 -5.16 -12.58
C PRO A 78 16.88 -6.69 -12.50
N ARG A 79 16.98 -7.25 -11.29
CA ARG A 79 17.05 -8.71 -11.09
C ARG A 79 15.67 -9.34 -11.21
N ILE A 80 14.63 -8.69 -10.70
CA ILE A 80 13.24 -9.11 -10.91
C ILE A 80 12.90 -9.05 -12.41
N GLU A 81 13.21 -7.95 -13.09
CA GLU A 81 12.96 -7.80 -14.53
C GLU A 81 13.68 -8.86 -15.36
N ALA A 82 14.95 -9.14 -15.05
CA ALA A 82 15.71 -10.18 -15.72
C ALA A 82 15.14 -11.59 -15.47
N ALA A 83 14.59 -11.85 -14.28
CA ALA A 83 13.93 -13.11 -13.96
C ALA A 83 12.63 -13.26 -14.76
N LEU A 84 11.77 -12.24 -14.81
CA LEU A 84 10.50 -12.25 -15.55
C LEU A 84 10.68 -12.48 -17.06
N LYS A 85 11.82 -12.06 -17.64
CA LYS A 85 12.14 -12.29 -19.06
C LYS A 85 12.45 -13.76 -19.41
N LYS A 86 12.50 -14.67 -18.44
CA LYS A 86 12.82 -16.09 -18.67
C LYS A 86 11.60 -16.98 -18.89
N GLY A 87 10.38 -16.44 -18.79
CA GLY A 87 9.14 -17.22 -18.70
C GLY A 87 8.92 -17.75 -17.30
#